data_AF-A0AB39RTZ1-F1
#
_entry.id   AF-A0AB39RTZ1-F1
#
_cell.length_a   1.000
_cell.length_b   1.000
_cell.length_c   1.000
_cell.angle_alpha   90.00
_cell.angle_beta   90.00
_cell.angle_gamma   90.00
#
_symmetry.space_group_name_H-M   'P 1'
#
loop_
_entity.id
_entity.type
_entity.pdbx_description
1 polymer ?
#
loop_
_entity_poly.entity_id
_entity_poly.type
_entity_poly.pdbx_seq_one_letter_code
_entity_poly.pdbx_strand_id
1 'polypeptide(L)'
;MTAVANLTHAFLRRTIDDPLHRELMAQAPAVLGEQYRHINETVAQPPIERLLTVLAERGDLQPDVPVATVARLLLAGLCEGNQIIAAAADREDALARTFRAITLLMSGLAADDISARG
;
A
#
# COMPACT_ATOMS: atom_id res chain seq x y z
N MET A 1 -0.82 14.31 2.61
CA MET A 1 0.06 13.19 2.19
C MET A 1 0.84 12.52 3.33
N THR A 2 1.42 13.24 4.30
CA THR A 2 2.30 12.66 5.35
C THR A 2 1.66 11.51 6.15
N ALA A 3 0.37 11.61 6.50
CA ALA A 3 -0.32 10.54 7.22
C ALA A 3 -0.42 9.24 6.40
N VAL A 4 -0.70 9.34 5.09
CA VAL A 4 -0.75 8.19 4.18
C VAL A 4 0.63 7.56 4.07
N ALA A 5 1.68 8.37 3.88
CA ALA A 5 3.05 7.90 3.85
C ALA A 5 3.45 7.16 5.14
N ASN A 6 3.06 7.68 6.31
CA ASN A 6 3.31 7.02 7.59
C ASN A 6 2.56 5.69 7.72
N LEU A 7 1.31 5.61 7.27
CA LEU A 7 0.52 4.37 7.27
C LEU A 7 1.11 3.33 6.31
N THR A 8 1.53 3.75 5.11
CA THR A 8 2.22 2.89 4.15
C THR A 8 3.52 2.34 4.73
N HIS A 9 4.35 3.20 5.33
CA HIS A 9 5.60 2.77 5.96
C HIS A 9 5.33 1.79 7.10
N ALA A 10 4.38 2.10 7.99
CA ALA A 10 4.02 1.22 9.10
C ALA A 10 3.51 -0.15 8.63
N PHE A 11 2.71 -0.19 7.56
CA PHE A 11 2.23 -1.43 6.97
C PHE A 11 3.39 -2.29 6.45
N LEU A 12 4.31 -1.71 5.66
CA LEU A 12 5.45 -2.45 5.10
C LEU A 12 6.45 -2.88 6.18
N ARG A 13 6.72 -2.00 7.15
CA ARG A 13 7.64 -2.24 8.28
C ARG A 13 7.25 -3.47 9.08
N ARG A 14 5.95 -3.77 9.18
CA ARG A 14 5.45 -4.96 9.87
C ARG A 14 6.07 -6.27 9.36
N THR A 15 6.46 -6.33 8.08
CA THR A 15 7.17 -7.49 7.52
C THR A 15 8.56 -7.71 8.13
N ILE A 16 9.20 -6.67 8.66
CA ILE A 16 10.46 -6.77 9.39
C ILE A 16 10.17 -7.14 10.85
N ASP A 17 9.32 -6.35 11.50
CA ASP A 17 9.14 -6.36 12.95
C ASP A 17 8.36 -7.59 13.46
N ASP A 18 7.55 -8.23 12.61
CA ASP A 18 6.69 -9.37 12.96
C ASP A 18 7.01 -10.58 12.07
N PRO A 19 7.82 -11.55 12.55
CA PRO A 19 8.17 -12.76 11.80
C PRO A 19 6.96 -13.61 11.39
N LEU A 20 5.93 -13.68 12.23
CA LEU A 20 4.72 -14.43 11.92
C LEU A 20 3.94 -13.76 10.78
N HIS A 21 3.81 -12.42 10.83
CA HIS A 21 3.22 -11.67 9.73
C HIS A 21 3.99 -11.89 8.42
N ARG A 22 5.33 -11.86 8.47
CA ARG A 22 6.18 -12.10 7.30
C ARG A 22 5.94 -13.48 6.69
N GLU A 23 5.96 -14.53 7.51
CA GLU A 23 5.71 -15.90 7.03
C GLU A 23 4.32 -16.05 6.43
N LEU A 24 3.31 -15.46 7.10
CA LEU A 24 1.94 -15.48 6.61
C LEU A 24 1.81 -14.75 5.27
N MET A 25 2.39 -13.55 5.12
CA MET A 25 2.37 -12.83 3.85
C MET A 25 3.08 -13.60 2.74
N ALA A 26 4.21 -14.26 3.05
CA ALA A 26 4.95 -15.06 2.08
C ALA A 26 4.15 -16.26 1.56
N GLN A 27 3.41 -16.95 2.43
CA GLN A 27 2.73 -18.20 2.10
C GLN A 27 1.29 -18.00 1.63
N ALA A 28 0.60 -16.95 2.11
CA ALA A 28 -0.84 -16.76 1.90
C ALA A 28 -1.28 -16.83 0.43
N PRO A 29 -0.59 -16.19 -0.55
CA PRO A 29 -1.03 -16.28 -1.94
C PRO A 29 -0.98 -17.71 -2.50
N ALA A 30 0.07 -18.47 -2.17
CA ALA A 30 0.27 -19.82 -2.66
C ALA A 30 -0.66 -20.84 -1.96
N VAL A 31 -0.87 -20.68 -0.66
CA VAL A 31 -1.69 -21.61 0.14
C VAL A 31 -3.19 -21.38 -0.06
N LEU A 32 -3.62 -20.11 -0.14
CA LEU A 32 -5.05 -19.78 -0.18
C LEU A 32 -5.61 -19.66 -1.60
N GLY A 33 -4.77 -19.48 -2.62
CA GLY A 33 -5.22 -19.38 -4.02
C GLY A 33 -6.28 -18.30 -4.23
N GLU A 34 -7.40 -18.65 -4.86
CA GLU A 34 -8.51 -17.69 -5.10
C GLU A 34 -9.10 -17.10 -3.82
N GLN A 35 -9.03 -17.81 -2.68
CA GLN A 35 -9.49 -17.26 -1.40
C GLN A 35 -8.66 -16.03 -0.99
N TYR A 36 -7.37 -15.98 -1.34
CA TYR A 36 -6.53 -14.80 -1.10
C TYR A 36 -7.08 -13.58 -1.85
N ARG A 37 -7.46 -13.74 -3.12
CA ARG A 37 -8.07 -12.68 -3.92
C ARG A 37 -9.41 -12.24 -3.32
N HIS A 38 -10.24 -13.19 -2.92
CA HIS A 38 -11.53 -12.88 -2.29
C HIS A 38 -11.37 -12.09 -0.99
N ILE A 39 -10.41 -12.46 -0.12
CA ILE A 39 -10.09 -11.71 1.10
C ILE A 39 -9.62 -10.29 0.76
N ASN A 40 -8.76 -10.15 -0.25
CA ASN A 40 -8.28 -8.84 -0.67
C ASN A 40 -9.44 -7.94 -1.14
N GLU A 41 -10.35 -8.46 -1.95
CA GLU A 41 -11.50 -7.71 -2.48
C GLU A 41 -12.54 -7.37 -1.41
N THR A 42 -12.83 -8.30 -0.49
CA THR A 42 -13.93 -8.13 0.49
C THR A 42 -13.50 -7.51 1.81
N VAL A 43 -12.22 -7.65 2.19
CA VAL A 43 -11.73 -7.22 3.51
C VAL A 43 -10.66 -6.14 3.39
N ALA A 44 -9.61 -6.36 2.59
CA ALA A 44 -8.43 -5.49 2.61
C ALA A 44 -8.58 -4.23 1.73
N GLN A 45 -9.24 -4.31 0.58
CA GLN A 45 -9.44 -3.19 -0.33
C GLN A 45 -10.43 -2.15 0.19
N PRO A 46 -11.61 -2.50 0.76
CA PRO A 46 -12.62 -1.51 1.12
C PRO A 46 -12.15 -0.40 2.08
N PRO A 47 -11.31 -0.67 3.10
CA PRO A 47 -10.72 0.39 3.91
C PRO A 47 -9.85 1.39 3.14
N ILE A 48 -9.07 0.90 2.16
CA ILE A 48 -8.21 1.74 1.32
C ILE A 48 -9.07 2.62 0.42
N GLU A 49 -10.10 2.04 -0.19
CA GLU A 49 -11.05 2.77 -1.04
C GLU A 49 -11.74 3.89 -0.26
N ARG A 50 -12.26 3.61 0.95
CA ARG A 50 -12.86 4.62 1.81
C ARG A 50 -11.89 5.76 2.16
N LEU A 51 -10.64 5.45 2.46
CA LEU A 51 -9.63 6.47 2.75
C LEU A 51 -9.41 7.38 1.52
N LEU A 52 -9.27 6.78 0.33
CA LEU A 52 -9.07 7.52 -0.91
C LEU A 52 -10.31 8.37 -1.27
N THR A 53 -11.52 7.87 -1.04
CA THR A 53 -12.76 8.66 -1.19
C THR A 53 -12.74 9.90 -0.30
N VAL A 54 -12.40 9.75 0.99
CA VAL A 54 -12.32 10.88 1.92
C VAL A 54 -11.27 11.90 1.48
N LEU A 55 -10.12 11.45 0.96
CA LEU A 55 -9.09 12.34 0.43
C LEU A 55 -9.55 13.07 -0.83
N ALA A 56 -10.26 12.39 -1.73
CA ALA A 56 -10.84 13.01 -2.92
C ALA A 56 -11.89 14.08 -2.56
N GLU A 57 -12.80 13.77 -1.62
CA GLU A 57 -13.84 14.71 -1.14
C GLU A 57 -13.26 15.96 -0.48
N ARG A 58 -12.07 15.87 0.10
CA ARG A 58 -11.33 17.00 0.70
C ARG A 58 -10.55 17.82 -0.32
N GLY A 59 -10.47 17.37 -1.58
CA GLY A 59 -9.61 17.96 -2.60
C GLY A 59 -8.12 17.64 -2.40
N ASP A 60 -7.79 16.62 -1.60
CA ASP A 60 -6.40 16.22 -1.37
C ASP A 60 -5.82 15.41 -2.53
N LEU A 61 -6.69 14.85 -3.38
CA LEU A 61 -6.33 14.13 -4.60
C LEU A 61 -6.60 14.99 -5.85
N GLN A 62 -5.92 14.66 -6.95
CA GLN A 62 -6.25 15.25 -8.25
C GLN A 62 -7.72 15.02 -8.62
N PRO A 63 -8.33 15.91 -9.41
CA PRO A 63 -9.67 15.69 -9.95
C PRO A 63 -9.77 14.37 -10.72
N ASP A 64 -10.95 13.75 -10.70
CA ASP A 64 -11.29 12.55 -11.49
C ASP A 64 -10.41 11.31 -11.26
N VAL A 65 -9.70 11.23 -10.12
CA VAL A 65 -8.96 10.03 -9.73
C VAL A 65 -9.91 8.82 -9.65
N PRO A 66 -9.65 7.72 -10.38
CA PRO A 66 -10.51 6.54 -10.36
C PRO A 66 -10.30 5.73 -9.08
N VAL A 67 -10.94 6.17 -7.99
CA VAL A 67 -10.69 5.74 -6.60
C VAL A 67 -10.68 4.21 -6.44
N ALA A 68 -11.70 3.50 -6.94
CA ALA A 68 -11.78 2.04 -6.81
C ALA A 68 -10.62 1.32 -7.51
N THR A 69 -10.25 1.76 -8.71
CA THR A 69 -9.10 1.23 -9.46
C THR A 69 -7.80 1.49 -8.72
N VAL A 70 -7.61 2.71 -8.21
CA VAL A 70 -6.42 3.08 -7.44
C VAL A 70 -6.33 2.28 -6.14
N ALA A 71 -7.44 2.08 -5.42
CA ALA A 71 -7.46 1.29 -4.19
C ALA A 71 -6.99 -0.15 -4.44
N ARG A 72 -7.48 -0.78 -5.51
CA ARG A 72 -7.07 -2.13 -5.92
C ARG A 72 -5.59 -2.19 -6.30
N LEU A 73 -5.11 -1.24 -7.09
CA LEU A 73 -3.70 -1.17 -7.49
C LEU A 73 -2.78 -0.92 -6.30
N LEU A 74 -3.17 -0.03 -5.39
CA LEU A 74 -2.40 0.27 -4.18
C LEU A 74 -2.32 -0.95 -3.26
N LEU A 75 -3.43 -1.66 -3.04
CA LEU A 75 -3.41 -2.90 -2.28
C LEU A 75 -2.47 -3.94 -2.90
N ALA A 76 -2.55 -4.15 -4.22
CA ALA A 76 -1.66 -5.07 -4.92
C ALA A 76 -0.19 -4.67 -4.76
N GLY A 77 0.14 -3.39 -4.90
CA GLY A 77 1.49 -2.87 -4.70
C GLY A 77 2.00 -3.02 -3.25
N LEU A 78 1.13 -2.85 -2.25
CA LEU A 78 1.46 -3.07 -0.85
C LEU A 78 1.73 -4.55 -0.54
N CYS A 79 0.88 -5.45 -1.06
CA CYS A 79 1.07 -6.89 -0.93
C CYS A 79 2.38 -7.34 -1.59
N GLU A 80 2.67 -6.86 -2.81
CA GLU A 80 3.92 -7.17 -3.50
C GLU A 80 5.12 -6.57 -2.77
N GLY A 81 4.98 -5.37 -2.22
CA GLY A 81 5.99 -4.75 -1.37
C GLY A 81 6.38 -5.62 -0.17
N ASN A 82 5.39 -6.24 0.49
CA ASN A 82 5.66 -7.21 1.55
C ASN A 82 6.42 -8.44 1.05
N GLN A 83 6.11 -8.95 -0.15
CA GLN A 83 6.85 -10.09 -0.73
C GLN A 83 8.32 -9.74 -1.01
N ILE A 84 8.55 -8.58 -1.61
CA ILE A 84 9.90 -8.05 -1.89
C ILE A 84 10.71 -7.97 -0.59
N ILE A 85 10.14 -7.38 0.46
CA ILE A 85 10.80 -7.21 1.76
C ILE A 85 11.03 -8.58 2.44
N ALA A 86 10.05 -9.48 2.39
CA ALA A 86 10.16 -10.79 3.03
C ALA A 86 11.32 -11.63 2.45
N ALA A 87 11.46 -11.61 1.12
CA ALA A 87 12.46 -12.37 0.37
C ALA A 87 13.86 -11.75 0.35
N ALA A 88 14.02 -10.48 0.77
CA ALA A 88 15.29 -9.78 0.70
C ALA A 88 16.32 -10.28 1.72
N ALA A 89 17.59 -10.29 1.30
CA ALA A 89 18.73 -10.55 2.18
C ALA A 89 18.93 -9.39 3.18
N ASP A 90 18.88 -8.15 2.69
CA ASP A 90 18.80 -6.93 3.49
C ASP A 90 17.37 -6.38 3.42
N ARG A 91 16.63 -6.60 4.50
CA ARG A 91 15.20 -6.22 4.57
C ARG A 91 15.00 -4.73 4.82
N GLU A 92 15.94 -4.08 5.49
CA GLU A 92 15.85 -2.64 5.79
C GLU A 92 16.04 -1.83 4.51
N ASP A 93 17.04 -2.17 3.71
CA ASP A 93 17.24 -1.56 2.39
C ASP A 93 16.06 -1.86 1.44
N ALA A 94 15.53 -3.09 1.45
CA ALA A 94 14.35 -3.44 0.67
C ALA A 94 13.09 -2.65 1.09
N LEU A 95 12.90 -2.42 2.39
CA LEU A 95 11.83 -1.57 2.91
C LEU A 95 11.99 -0.14 2.40
N ALA A 96 13.18 0.45 2.52
CA ALA A 96 13.44 1.82 2.08
C ALA A 96 13.14 2.01 0.59
N ARG A 97 13.62 1.08 -0.26
CA ARG A 97 13.39 1.12 -1.71
C ARG A 97 11.91 0.92 -2.08
N THR A 98 11.25 -0.06 -1.46
CA THR A 98 9.82 -0.35 -1.68
C THR A 98 8.95 0.84 -1.25
N PHE A 99 9.19 1.38 -0.06
CA PHE A 99 8.47 2.54 0.44
C PHE A 99 8.66 3.76 -0.46
N ARG A 100 9.88 4.01 -0.94
CA ARG A 100 10.15 5.10 -1.89
C ARG A 100 9.37 4.92 -3.19
N ALA A 101 9.35 3.71 -3.76
CA ALA A 101 8.63 3.43 -5.00
C ALA A 101 7.12 3.68 -4.83
N ILE A 102 6.51 3.16 -3.77
CA ILE A 102 5.07 3.38 -3.50
C ILE A 102 4.77 4.86 -3.26
N THR A 103 5.65 5.58 -2.55
CA THR A 103 5.51 7.02 -2.33
C THR A 103 5.52 7.80 -3.65
N LEU A 104 6.41 7.45 -4.58
CA LEU A 104 6.47 8.07 -5.92
C LEU A 104 5.22 7.78 -6.75
N LEU A 105 4.66 6.58 -6.66
CA LEU A 105 3.40 6.24 -7.32
C LEU A 105 2.24 7.06 -6.74
N MET A 106 2.17 7.20 -5.42
CA MET A 106 1.12 7.96 -4.75
C MET A 106 1.27 9.47 -4.92
N SER A 107 2.47 10.01 -5.12
CA SER A 107 2.65 11.44 -5.33
C SER A 107 1.96 11.94 -6.60
N GLY A 108 1.80 11.08 -7.61
CA GLY A 108 1.03 11.40 -8.81
C GLY A 108 -0.48 11.54 -8.58
N LEU A 109 -0.98 11.14 -7.41
CA LEU A 109 -2.40 11.26 -7.04
C LEU A 109 -2.69 12.53 -6.26
N ALA A 110 -1.68 13.17 -5.67
CA ALA A 110 -1.87 14.32 -4.81
C ALA A 110 -2.21 15.58 -5.63
N ALA A 111 -3.11 16.41 -5.12
CA ALA A 111 -3.38 17.73 -5.70
C ALA A 111 -2.12 18.63 -5.66
N ASP A 112 -1.99 19.53 -6.63
CA ASP A 112 -0.78 20.35 -6.84
C ASP A 112 -0.37 21.18 -5.61
N ASP A 113 -1.35 21.69 -4.86
CA ASP A 113 -1.12 22.49 -3.63
C ASP A 113 -0.55 21.65 -2.46
N ILE A 114 -0.70 20.34 -2.51
CA ILE A 114 -0.18 19.40 -1.50
C ILE A 114 1.20 18.88 -1.92
N SER A 115 1.43 18.68 -3.22
CA SER A 115 2.74 18.30 -3.77
C SER A 115 3.81 19.38 -3.56
N ALA A 116 3.43 20.65 -3.46
CA ALA A 116 4.37 21.76 -3.19
C ALA A 116 4.80 21.90 -1.71
N ARG A 117 4.16 21.16 -0.78
CA ARG A 117 4.38 21.27 0.68
C ARG A 117 5.02 20.03 1.32
N GLY A 118 5.32 18.99 0.55
CA GLY A 118 5.93 17.73 1.01
C GLY A 118 7.30 17.49 0.39
#